data_AF-A0A3P8QSE1-F1
#
_entry.id   AF-A0A3P8QSE1-F1
#
_cell.length_a   1.000
_cell.length_b   1.000
_cell.length_c   1.000
_cell.angle_alpha   90.00
_cell.angle_beta   90.00
_cell.angle_gamma   90.00
#
_symmetry.space_group_name_H-M   'P 1'
#
loop_
_entity.id
_entity.type
_entity.pdbx_description
1 polymer ?
#
loop_
_entity_poly.entity_id
_entity_poly.type
_entity_poly.pdbx_seq_one_letter_code
_entity_poly.pdbx_strand_id
1 'polypeptide(L)'
;MDLCCVKVMLLFALCAQEMRKFLALPIDEKTTHAARVTAKLKNELVGEVEDEAEEEKKGGNEKMTNLKPIKSRTSGFIFFSSSFPQLSVMTKRSEILRMDEAIAKEEKLLKHLERSIERDNVRFEEFLRENEKKSVEARTLYEQEARSTQEKNNEIRRLTAEILTIKSELASFEEILVDYKSYKDLLFKLSPPEWQEAQRSKVMSCKGTKEDQNRELKDTAIRNGKLSPAHSDSLSSLNISSQVEETLEQLQQSLKTTKKNHEKDEKQITMQINEMKERIEKEKARGARLERKVLLHVSLNTQDQDVLLDALSEKVAEVHRSCMDDRMTKLNTLEKLTNIEKRLSLLLQSLESIPEEKLELMKKIKDSERRTRYCVPQWLNVPPSAHLAIEFFTCKKKT
;
A
#
# COMPACT_ATOMS: atom_id res chain seq x y z
N MET A 1 -25.43 5.58 -6.58
CA MET A 1 -23.97 5.52 -6.79
C MET A 1 -23.47 6.94 -6.79
N ASP A 2 -22.65 7.30 -5.82
CA ASP A 2 -22.11 8.65 -5.72
C ASP A 2 -21.29 9.02 -6.95
N LEU A 3 -21.41 10.27 -7.38
CA LEU A 3 -20.67 10.84 -8.50
C LEU A 3 -19.14 10.67 -8.32
N CYS A 4 -18.68 10.59 -7.06
CA CYS A 4 -17.30 10.27 -6.70
C CYS A 4 -16.88 8.85 -7.12
N CYS A 5 -17.73 7.84 -6.89
CA CYS A 5 -17.41 6.45 -7.23
C CYS A 5 -17.29 6.25 -8.74
N VAL A 6 -18.17 6.90 -9.51
CA VAL A 6 -18.13 6.84 -10.97
C VAL A 6 -16.87 7.53 -11.51
N LYS A 7 -16.45 8.66 -10.92
CA LYS A 7 -15.25 9.40 -11.31
C LYS A 7 -13.95 8.62 -11.04
N VAL A 8 -13.88 7.94 -9.89
CA VAL A 8 -12.75 7.08 -9.53
C VAL A 8 -12.69 5.86 -10.45
N MET A 9 -13.82 5.20 -10.72
CA MET A 9 -13.85 4.08 -11.67
C MET A 9 -13.46 4.49 -13.09
N LEU A 10 -13.89 5.68 -13.56
CA LEU A 10 -13.49 6.20 -14.86
C LEU A 10 -11.98 6.49 -14.93
N LEU A 11 -11.39 7.07 -13.87
CA LEU A 11 -9.95 7.33 -13.78
C LEU A 11 -9.13 6.04 -13.77
N PHE A 12 -9.57 5.01 -13.04
CA PHE A 12 -8.92 3.70 -13.05
C PHE A 12 -9.04 3.01 -14.41
N ALA A 13 -10.20 3.11 -15.07
CA ALA A 13 -10.41 2.54 -16.40
C ALA A 13 -9.54 3.26 -17.47
N LEU A 14 -9.47 4.59 -17.44
CA LEU A 14 -8.60 5.39 -18.31
C LEU A 14 -7.12 5.08 -18.08
N CYS A 15 -6.68 5.00 -16.82
CA CYS A 15 -5.31 4.65 -16.46
C CYS A 15 -4.95 3.24 -16.93
N ALA A 16 -5.83 2.25 -16.69
CA ALA A 16 -5.62 0.89 -17.16
C ALA A 16 -5.59 0.77 -18.69
N GLN A 17 -6.42 1.54 -19.40
CA GLN A 17 -6.45 1.56 -20.85
C GLN A 17 -5.17 2.18 -21.43
N GLU A 18 -4.64 3.23 -20.81
CA GLU A 18 -3.41 3.89 -21.26
C GLU A 18 -2.16 3.05 -20.97
N MET A 19 -2.11 2.37 -19.82
CA MET A 19 -1.04 1.41 -19.53
C MET A 19 -1.03 0.21 -20.50
N ARG A 20 -2.19 -0.29 -20.92
CA ARG A 20 -2.25 -1.36 -21.94
C ARG A 20 -1.69 -0.91 -23.28
N LYS A 21 -1.95 0.33 -23.71
CA LYS A 21 -1.37 0.90 -24.93
C LYS A 21 0.16 1.02 -24.80
N PHE A 22 0.66 1.45 -23.64
CA PHE A 22 2.10 1.54 -23.38
C PHE A 22 2.79 0.17 -23.38
N LEU A 23 2.17 -0.85 -22.79
CA LEU A 23 2.71 -2.21 -22.74
C LEU A 23 2.77 -2.90 -24.12
N ALA A 24 1.90 -2.50 -25.06
CA ALA A 24 1.86 -3.03 -26.41
C ALA A 24 2.96 -2.48 -27.35
N LEU A 25 3.75 -1.48 -26.91
CA LEU A 25 4.82 -0.90 -27.74
C LEU A 25 6.12 -1.74 -27.70
N PRO A 26 6.91 -1.75 -28.79
CA PRO A 26 8.29 -2.23 -28.81
C PRO A 26 9.18 -1.56 -27.74
N ILE A 27 10.24 -2.25 -27.29
CA ILE A 27 11.05 -1.83 -26.13
C ILE A 27 11.77 -0.49 -26.36
N ASP A 28 12.22 -0.20 -27.57
CA ASP A 28 12.84 1.06 -27.98
C ASP A 28 11.85 2.23 -28.07
N GLU A 29 10.57 1.94 -28.33
CA GLU A 29 9.51 2.94 -28.30
C GLU A 29 9.02 3.25 -26.88
N LYS A 30 9.11 2.30 -25.94
CA LYS A 30 8.74 2.48 -24.53
C LYS A 30 9.68 3.44 -23.81
N THR A 31 10.98 3.37 -24.06
CA THR A 31 11.97 4.33 -23.52
C THR A 31 11.70 5.74 -24.08
N THR A 32 11.34 5.83 -25.35
CA THR A 32 10.98 7.08 -26.02
C THR A 32 9.62 7.65 -25.56
N HIS A 33 8.65 6.79 -25.24
CA HIS A 33 7.34 7.19 -24.70
C HIS A 33 7.45 7.62 -23.23
N ALA A 34 8.24 6.91 -22.41
CA ALA A 34 8.58 7.35 -21.06
C ALA A 34 9.29 8.71 -21.09
N ALA A 35 10.29 8.88 -21.96
CA ALA A 35 10.95 10.17 -22.16
C ALA A 35 9.99 11.28 -22.62
N ARG A 36 9.03 10.99 -23.51
CA ARG A 36 8.00 11.95 -23.95
C ARG A 36 6.99 12.32 -22.86
N VAL A 37 6.58 11.37 -22.02
CA VAL A 37 5.67 11.63 -20.88
C VAL A 37 6.39 12.45 -19.81
N THR A 38 7.64 12.09 -19.50
CA THR A 38 8.48 12.88 -18.59
C THR A 38 8.77 14.27 -19.15
N ALA A 39 8.98 14.41 -20.47
CA ALA A 39 9.15 15.72 -21.12
C ALA A 39 7.85 16.53 -21.15
N LYS A 40 6.67 15.90 -21.32
CA LYS A 40 5.37 16.58 -21.21
C LYS A 40 5.09 17.05 -19.79
N LEU A 41 5.30 16.19 -18.78
CA LEU A 41 5.21 16.60 -17.38
C LEU A 41 6.23 17.68 -17.03
N LYS A 42 7.46 17.57 -17.57
CA LYS A 42 8.48 18.60 -17.41
C LYS A 42 8.05 19.91 -18.05
N ASN A 43 7.48 19.92 -19.25
CA ASN A 43 6.96 21.14 -19.88
C ASN A 43 5.71 21.71 -19.20
N GLU A 44 4.89 20.88 -18.55
CA GLU A 44 3.71 21.30 -17.80
C GLU A 44 4.07 21.81 -16.40
N LEU A 45 5.21 21.39 -15.83
CA LEU A 45 5.83 21.97 -14.63
C LEU A 45 6.76 23.16 -14.94
N VAL A 46 7.34 23.22 -16.14
CA VAL A 46 8.23 24.29 -16.64
C VAL A 46 7.39 25.37 -17.33
N GLY A 47 6.37 25.86 -16.61
CA GLY A 47 5.87 27.22 -16.79
C GLY A 47 6.76 28.26 -16.09
N GLU A 48 7.77 27.83 -15.33
CA GLU A 48 8.73 28.71 -14.68
C GLU A 48 10.16 28.15 -14.79
N VAL A 49 10.97 28.90 -15.55
CA VAL A 49 12.44 28.99 -15.56
C VAL A 49 13.23 27.92 -16.34
N GLU A 50 13.96 28.42 -17.32
CA GLU A 50 14.86 27.76 -18.27
C GLU A 50 16.22 27.36 -17.65
N ASP A 51 16.88 26.42 -18.36
CA ASP A 51 18.33 26.18 -18.46
C ASP A 51 19.08 25.45 -17.31
N GLU A 52 19.93 24.42 -17.49
CA GLU A 52 20.48 23.71 -18.65
C GLU A 52 20.69 22.22 -18.33
N ALA A 53 20.86 21.42 -19.39
CA ALA A 53 21.01 19.98 -19.39
C ALA A 53 22.47 19.52 -19.38
N GLU A 54 22.78 18.41 -18.72
CA GLU A 54 23.79 17.45 -19.20
C GLU A 54 23.32 16.01 -18.94
N GLU A 55 23.21 15.22 -20.02
CA GLU A 55 23.14 13.76 -19.98
C GLU A 55 24.36 13.22 -20.76
N GLU A 56 25.22 12.46 -20.07
CA GLU A 56 26.34 11.73 -20.67
C GLU A 56 25.81 10.63 -21.61
N LYS A 57 26.08 10.76 -22.92
CA LYS A 57 26.10 9.63 -23.85
C LYS A 57 27.54 9.28 -24.21
N LYS A 58 28.05 8.16 -23.69
CA LYS A 58 29.21 7.47 -24.25
C LYS A 58 28.76 6.58 -25.41
N GLY A 59 28.89 7.10 -26.62
CA GLY A 59 28.91 6.34 -27.86
C GLY A 59 30.21 6.64 -28.61
N GLY A 60 31.04 5.62 -28.79
CA GLY A 60 32.29 5.73 -29.53
C GLY A 60 32.05 6.12 -30.99
N ASN A 61 32.93 6.97 -31.52
CA ASN A 61 33.14 7.08 -32.96
C ASN A 61 34.59 7.51 -33.23
N GLU A 62 35.37 6.58 -33.76
CA GLU A 62 36.64 6.87 -34.40
C GLU A 62 36.42 7.86 -35.56
N LYS A 63 37.05 9.03 -35.47
CA LYS A 63 37.24 9.89 -36.64
C LYS A 63 38.72 10.07 -36.92
N MET A 64 39.14 9.30 -37.91
CA MET A 64 40.33 9.46 -38.73
C MET A 64 40.48 10.92 -39.18
N THR A 65 41.56 11.60 -38.77
CA THR A 65 41.97 12.88 -39.35
C THR A 65 43.47 12.92 -39.63
N ASN A 66 43.77 12.85 -40.92
CA ASN A 66 44.85 13.51 -41.68
C ASN A 66 46.27 13.53 -41.08
N LEU A 67 47.10 12.59 -41.58
CA LEU A 67 48.55 12.75 -41.59
C LEU A 67 48.95 13.93 -42.49
N LYS A 68 49.78 14.84 -41.95
CA LYS A 68 50.61 15.75 -42.74
C LYS A 68 51.85 14.97 -43.25
N PRO A 69 52.30 15.16 -44.51
CA PRO A 69 53.50 14.48 -44.98
C PRO A 69 54.75 15.18 -44.44
N ILE A 70 55.49 14.51 -43.55
CA ILE A 70 56.85 14.89 -43.21
C ILE A 70 57.79 14.24 -44.23
N LYS A 71 58.46 15.09 -45.02
CA LYS A 71 59.52 14.73 -45.96
C LYS A 71 60.60 13.89 -45.27
N SER A 72 60.94 12.79 -45.92
CA SER A 72 62.10 11.95 -45.64
C SER A 72 63.41 12.74 -45.81
N ARG A 73 64.34 12.55 -44.87
CA ARG A 73 65.77 12.71 -45.11
C ARG A 73 66.50 11.54 -44.46
N THR A 74 66.91 10.61 -45.31
CA THR A 74 67.72 9.45 -44.96
C THR A 74 69.17 9.89 -44.74
N SER A 75 69.77 9.52 -43.61
CA SER A 75 71.20 9.21 -43.58
C SER A 75 71.52 8.26 -42.42
N GLY A 76 71.80 7.01 -42.80
CA GLY A 76 72.74 6.06 -42.18
C GLY A 76 72.71 5.86 -40.67
N PHE A 77 72.38 4.65 -40.22
CA PHE A 77 73.37 3.65 -39.79
C PHE A 77 72.61 2.39 -39.34
N ILE A 78 72.80 1.28 -40.04
CA ILE A 78 72.23 -0.01 -39.66
C ILE A 78 73.26 -0.70 -38.76
N PHE A 79 72.98 -0.83 -37.46
CA PHE A 79 73.58 -1.86 -36.63
C PHE A 79 72.53 -2.95 -36.42
N PHE A 80 72.66 -4.04 -37.17
CA PHE A 80 71.78 -5.21 -37.09
C PHE A 80 72.12 -5.98 -35.81
N SER A 81 71.27 -5.87 -34.79
CA SER A 81 71.19 -6.86 -33.72
C SER A 81 69.89 -7.64 -33.89
N SER A 82 70.02 -8.94 -34.12
CA SER A 82 68.97 -9.92 -34.40
C SER A 82 68.01 -10.22 -33.24
N SER A 83 67.96 -9.38 -32.19
CA SER A 83 67.20 -9.61 -30.95
C SER A 83 66.01 -8.66 -30.73
N PHE A 84 65.85 -7.61 -31.53
CA PHE A 84 64.82 -6.57 -31.33
C PHE A 84 63.36 -6.99 -31.61
N PRO A 85 63.04 -7.78 -32.66
CA PRO A 85 61.66 -8.16 -32.95
C PRO A 85 61.05 -9.05 -31.86
N GLN A 86 61.86 -9.93 -31.25
CA GLN A 86 61.39 -10.92 -30.28
C GLN A 86 60.97 -10.26 -28.96
N LEU A 87 61.71 -9.26 -28.47
CA LEU A 87 61.39 -8.53 -27.24
C LEU A 87 60.13 -7.66 -27.38
N SER A 88 59.93 -7.04 -28.54
CA SER A 88 58.70 -6.32 -28.88
C SER A 88 57.48 -7.26 -28.89
N VAL A 89 57.62 -8.45 -29.48
CA VAL A 89 56.57 -9.47 -29.49
C VAL A 89 56.26 -9.96 -28.07
N MET A 90 57.27 -10.19 -27.23
CA MET A 90 57.06 -10.59 -25.82
C MET A 90 56.33 -9.51 -25.02
N THR A 91 56.71 -8.24 -25.18
CA THR A 91 56.04 -7.11 -24.51
C THR A 91 54.57 -7.00 -24.92
N LYS A 92 54.28 -7.11 -26.23
CA LYS A 92 52.90 -7.11 -26.73
C LYS A 92 52.09 -8.31 -26.22
N ARG A 93 52.69 -9.50 -26.14
CA ARG A 93 52.03 -10.70 -25.59
C ARG A 93 51.72 -10.55 -24.09
N SER A 94 52.64 -9.98 -23.31
CA SER A 94 52.40 -9.69 -21.88
C SER A 94 51.28 -8.67 -21.69
N GLU A 95 51.21 -7.65 -22.54
CA GLU A 95 50.14 -6.65 -22.49
C GLU A 95 48.78 -7.25 -22.87
N ILE A 96 48.73 -8.13 -23.89
CA ILE A 96 47.52 -8.87 -24.26
C ILE A 96 47.03 -9.72 -23.08
N LEU A 97 47.92 -10.46 -22.41
CA LEU A 97 47.55 -11.25 -21.23
C LEU A 97 46.98 -10.39 -20.10
N ARG A 98 47.52 -9.19 -19.89
CA ARG A 98 47.02 -8.23 -18.89
C ARG A 98 45.61 -7.73 -19.25
N MET A 99 45.36 -7.47 -20.53
CA MET A 99 44.04 -7.08 -21.04
C MET A 99 43.04 -8.24 -20.93
N ASP A 100 43.44 -9.46 -21.29
CA ASP A 100 42.59 -10.65 -21.17
C ASP A 100 42.20 -10.92 -19.71
N GLU A 101 43.13 -10.73 -18.76
CA GLU A 101 42.82 -10.86 -17.34
C GLU A 101 41.86 -9.76 -16.85
N ALA A 102 42.00 -8.53 -17.35
CA ALA A 102 41.07 -7.44 -17.04
C ALA A 102 39.67 -7.72 -17.61
N ILE A 103 39.58 -8.19 -18.86
CA ILE A 103 38.33 -8.61 -19.49
C ILE A 103 37.67 -9.72 -18.67
N ALA A 104 38.42 -10.75 -18.28
CA ALA A 104 37.88 -11.86 -17.47
C ALA A 104 37.38 -11.43 -16.09
N LYS A 105 37.96 -10.38 -15.48
CA LYS A 105 37.46 -9.79 -14.22
C LYS A 105 36.15 -9.03 -14.45
N GLU A 106 36.09 -8.20 -15.49
CA GLU A 106 34.88 -7.47 -15.87
C GLU A 106 33.74 -8.41 -16.27
N GLU A 107 33.99 -9.47 -17.04
CA GLU A 107 32.99 -10.47 -17.42
C GLU A 107 32.38 -11.18 -16.20
N LYS A 108 33.20 -11.50 -15.19
CA LYS A 108 32.71 -12.10 -13.93
C LYS A 108 31.82 -11.14 -13.15
N LEU A 109 32.17 -9.86 -13.10
CA LEU A 109 31.36 -8.82 -12.46
C LEU A 109 30.05 -8.62 -13.21
N LEU A 110 30.10 -8.50 -14.53
CA LEU A 110 28.92 -8.37 -15.40
C LEU A 110 27.94 -9.54 -15.16
N LYS A 111 28.45 -10.78 -15.17
CA LYS A 111 27.65 -11.98 -14.94
C LYS A 111 27.09 -12.07 -13.51
N HIS A 112 27.75 -11.46 -12.53
CA HIS A 112 27.22 -11.37 -11.17
C HIS A 112 26.07 -10.36 -11.08
N LEU A 113 26.25 -9.19 -11.69
CA LEU A 113 25.23 -8.14 -11.75
C LEU A 113 23.99 -8.61 -12.52
N GLU A 114 24.18 -9.25 -13.67
CA GLU A 114 23.10 -9.84 -14.47
C GLU A 114 22.24 -10.81 -13.64
N ARG A 115 22.88 -11.74 -12.91
CA ARG A 115 22.18 -12.64 -11.99
C ARG A 115 21.50 -11.92 -10.83
N SER A 116 22.01 -10.77 -10.40
CA SER A 116 21.34 -9.97 -9.37
C SER A 116 20.07 -9.34 -9.92
N ILE A 117 20.16 -8.69 -11.08
CA ILE A 117 19.03 -8.07 -11.77
C ILE A 117 17.95 -9.12 -12.08
N GLU A 118 18.34 -10.30 -12.56
CA GLU A 118 17.39 -11.37 -12.86
C GLU A 118 16.63 -11.83 -11.60
N ARG A 119 17.35 -11.99 -10.47
CA ARG A 119 16.70 -12.34 -9.19
C ARG A 119 15.75 -11.25 -8.71
N ASP A 120 16.13 -9.99 -8.88
CA ASP A 120 15.29 -8.87 -8.46
C ASP A 120 14.07 -8.74 -9.38
N ASN A 121 14.21 -8.95 -10.70
CA ASN A 121 13.10 -9.00 -11.65
C ASN A 121 12.06 -10.05 -11.26
N VAL A 122 12.50 -11.28 -10.96
CA VAL A 122 11.59 -12.36 -10.51
C VAL A 122 10.85 -11.96 -9.23
N ARG A 123 11.55 -11.33 -8.27
CA ARG A 123 10.94 -10.85 -7.02
C ARG A 123 9.91 -9.75 -7.27
N PHE A 124 10.19 -8.83 -8.20
CA PHE A 124 9.25 -7.79 -8.58
C PHE A 124 8.00 -8.36 -9.26
N GLU A 125 8.15 -9.34 -10.14
CA GLU A 125 7.02 -10.02 -10.77
C GLU A 125 6.15 -10.77 -9.75
N GLU A 126 6.76 -11.47 -8.79
CA GLU A 126 6.04 -12.11 -7.68
C GLU A 126 5.29 -11.08 -6.83
N PHE A 127 5.92 -9.94 -6.53
CA PHE A 127 5.29 -8.86 -5.79
C PHE A 127 4.08 -8.29 -6.53
N LEU A 128 4.20 -8.02 -7.84
CA LEU A 128 3.08 -7.52 -8.66
C LEU A 128 1.92 -8.51 -8.70
N ARG A 129 2.21 -9.80 -8.86
CA ARG A 129 1.21 -10.86 -8.88
C ARG A 129 0.46 -10.97 -7.55
N GLU A 130 1.18 -10.90 -6.43
CA GLU A 130 0.59 -10.93 -5.10
C GLU A 130 -0.22 -9.66 -4.79
N ASN A 131 0.21 -8.50 -5.28
CA ASN A 131 -0.55 -7.25 -5.17
C ASN A 131 -1.85 -7.31 -5.98
N GLU A 132 -1.79 -7.77 -7.22
CA GLU A 132 -2.97 -7.95 -8.08
C GLU A 132 -3.95 -8.94 -7.45
N LYS A 133 -3.45 -10.08 -6.96
CA LYS A 133 -4.26 -11.07 -6.23
C LYS A 133 -4.98 -10.43 -5.03
N LYS A 134 -4.26 -9.71 -4.16
CA LYS A 134 -4.85 -9.02 -3.01
C LYS A 134 -5.86 -7.96 -3.41
N SER A 135 -5.59 -7.23 -4.50
CA SER A 135 -6.52 -6.23 -5.03
C SER A 135 -7.82 -6.87 -5.52
N VAL A 136 -7.72 -8.00 -6.22
CA VAL A 136 -8.87 -8.78 -6.68
C VAL A 136 -9.64 -9.35 -5.49
N GLU A 137 -8.97 -9.96 -4.51
CA GLU A 137 -9.60 -10.48 -3.29
C GLU A 137 -10.33 -9.38 -2.49
N ALA A 138 -9.73 -8.20 -2.36
CA ALA A 138 -10.39 -7.06 -1.74
C ALA A 138 -11.65 -6.67 -2.52
N ARG A 139 -11.55 -6.55 -3.85
CA ARG A 139 -12.68 -6.21 -4.72
C ARG A 139 -13.83 -7.21 -4.60
N THR A 140 -13.54 -8.51 -4.65
CA THR A 140 -14.57 -9.55 -4.58
C THR A 140 -15.28 -9.57 -3.24
N LEU A 141 -14.57 -9.34 -2.13
CA LEU A 141 -15.17 -9.19 -0.80
C LEU A 141 -16.12 -7.99 -0.74
N TYR A 142 -15.71 -6.83 -1.25
CA TYR A 142 -16.59 -5.66 -1.32
C TYR A 142 -17.83 -5.90 -2.18
N GLU A 143 -17.67 -6.55 -3.34
CA GLU A 143 -18.79 -6.90 -4.22
C GLU A 143 -19.75 -7.92 -3.57
N GLN A 144 -19.24 -8.86 -2.78
CA GLN A 144 -20.05 -9.82 -2.06
C GLN A 144 -20.83 -9.15 -0.91
N GLU A 145 -20.18 -8.29 -0.13
CA GLU A 145 -20.83 -7.54 0.96
C GLU A 145 -21.91 -6.59 0.42
N ALA A 146 -21.62 -5.91 -0.70
CA ALA A 146 -22.59 -5.06 -1.38
C ALA A 146 -23.80 -5.86 -1.89
N ARG A 147 -23.58 -7.05 -2.48
CA ARG A 147 -24.65 -7.95 -2.90
C ARG A 147 -25.50 -8.43 -1.71
N SER A 148 -24.87 -8.90 -0.64
CA SER A 148 -25.59 -9.38 0.55
C SER A 148 -26.41 -8.26 1.21
N THR A 149 -25.85 -7.06 1.29
CA THR A 149 -26.57 -5.88 1.80
C THR A 149 -27.76 -5.53 0.92
N GLN A 150 -27.58 -5.54 -0.40
CA GLN A 150 -28.65 -5.27 -1.36
C GLN A 150 -29.78 -6.32 -1.28
N GLU A 151 -29.44 -7.61 -1.12
CA GLU A 151 -30.41 -8.69 -0.92
C GLU A 151 -31.21 -8.51 0.37
N LYS A 152 -30.54 -8.22 1.49
CA LYS A 152 -31.22 -7.91 2.76
C LYS A 152 -32.15 -6.70 2.62
N ASN A 153 -31.71 -5.65 1.92
CA ASN A 153 -32.53 -4.47 1.66
C ASN A 153 -33.74 -4.76 0.75
N ASN A 154 -33.61 -5.68 -0.21
CA ASN A 154 -34.75 -6.15 -1.01
C ASN A 154 -35.77 -6.89 -0.13
N GLU A 155 -35.29 -7.76 0.77
CA GLU A 155 -36.16 -8.53 1.68
C GLU A 155 -36.87 -7.64 2.70
N ILE A 156 -36.16 -6.65 3.26
CA ILE A 156 -36.77 -5.62 4.13
C ILE A 156 -37.90 -4.91 3.37
N ARG A 157 -37.68 -4.52 2.12
CA ARG A 157 -38.72 -3.87 1.29
C ARG A 157 -39.91 -4.80 1.03
N ARG A 158 -39.65 -6.08 0.75
CA ARG A 158 -40.70 -7.09 0.56
C ARG A 158 -41.56 -7.26 1.81
N LEU A 159 -40.94 -7.48 2.97
CA LEU A 159 -41.63 -7.60 4.26
C LEU A 159 -42.37 -6.31 4.62
N THR A 160 -41.79 -5.15 4.34
CA THR A 160 -42.46 -3.85 4.58
C THR A 160 -43.75 -3.72 3.76
N ALA A 161 -43.72 -4.16 2.49
CA ALA A 161 -44.92 -4.17 1.65
C ALA A 161 -45.98 -5.15 2.18
N GLU A 162 -45.58 -6.35 2.61
CA GLU A 162 -46.47 -7.35 3.19
C GLU A 162 -47.14 -6.86 4.48
N ILE A 163 -46.38 -6.20 5.36
CA ILE A 163 -46.92 -5.54 6.56
C ILE A 163 -47.95 -4.48 6.20
N LEU A 164 -47.71 -3.67 5.16
CA LEU A 164 -48.66 -2.65 4.73
C LEU A 164 -49.95 -3.27 4.20
N THR A 165 -49.86 -4.35 3.43
CA THR A 165 -51.03 -5.11 2.96
C THR A 165 -51.85 -5.64 4.12
N ILE A 166 -51.23 -6.38 5.05
CA ILE A 166 -51.92 -6.94 6.23
C ILE A 166 -52.57 -5.84 7.08
N LYS A 167 -51.90 -4.69 7.26
CA LYS A 167 -52.49 -3.54 7.97
C LYS A 167 -53.74 -3.00 7.28
N SER A 168 -53.73 -2.92 5.95
CA SER A 168 -54.91 -2.47 5.20
C SER A 168 -56.08 -3.47 5.27
N GLU A 169 -55.79 -4.76 5.24
CA GLU A 169 -56.79 -5.82 5.43
C GLU A 169 -57.37 -5.78 6.85
N LEU A 170 -56.52 -5.61 7.86
CA LEU A 170 -56.97 -5.45 9.25
C LEU A 170 -57.91 -4.26 9.42
N ALA A 171 -57.58 -3.11 8.83
CA ALA A 171 -58.43 -1.93 8.88
C ALA A 171 -59.81 -2.17 8.20
N SER A 172 -59.83 -2.90 7.09
CA SER A 172 -61.09 -3.33 6.44
C SER A 172 -61.93 -4.23 7.34
N PHE A 173 -61.31 -5.21 8.01
CA PHE A 173 -62.03 -6.05 8.98
C PHE A 173 -62.52 -5.26 10.19
N GLU A 174 -61.79 -4.26 10.66
CA GLU A 174 -62.22 -3.36 11.74
C GLU A 174 -63.45 -2.54 11.33
N GLU A 175 -63.48 -2.01 10.11
CA GLU A 175 -64.64 -1.30 9.55
C GLU A 175 -65.87 -2.21 9.50
N ILE A 176 -65.72 -3.42 8.95
CA ILE A 176 -66.78 -4.43 8.91
C ILE A 176 -67.29 -4.76 10.33
N LEU A 177 -66.39 -4.88 11.31
CA LEU A 177 -66.77 -5.15 12.69
C LEU A 177 -67.59 -4.01 13.31
N VAL A 178 -67.29 -2.76 12.97
CA VAL A 178 -68.07 -1.58 13.38
C VAL A 178 -69.48 -1.64 12.79
N ASP A 179 -69.62 -2.00 11.52
CA ASP A 179 -70.92 -2.15 10.87
C ASP A 179 -71.77 -3.23 11.55
N TYR A 180 -71.20 -4.41 11.82
CA TYR A 180 -71.92 -5.49 12.51
C TYR A 180 -72.37 -5.13 13.93
N LYS A 181 -71.56 -4.36 14.67
CA LYS A 181 -71.96 -3.83 15.98
C LYS A 181 -73.16 -2.89 15.84
N SER A 182 -73.14 -2.01 14.84
CA SER A 182 -74.24 -1.09 14.55
C SER A 182 -75.52 -1.83 14.15
N TYR A 183 -75.40 -2.88 13.32
CA TYR A 183 -76.53 -3.76 12.96
C TYR A 183 -77.08 -4.52 14.16
N LYS A 184 -76.22 -5.05 15.04
CA LYS A 184 -76.66 -5.68 16.29
C LYS A 184 -77.46 -4.73 17.15
N ASP A 185 -77.00 -3.49 17.33
CA ASP A 185 -77.68 -2.48 18.14
C ASP A 185 -79.01 -2.06 17.49
N LEU A 186 -79.05 -1.95 16.16
CA LEU A 186 -80.29 -1.69 15.42
C LEU A 186 -81.30 -2.83 15.59
N LEU A 187 -80.89 -4.07 15.39
CA LEU A 187 -81.73 -5.26 15.57
C LEU A 187 -82.25 -5.35 17.01
N PHE A 188 -81.40 -5.05 17.99
CA PHE A 188 -81.81 -4.99 19.39
C PHE A 188 -82.91 -3.94 19.61
N LYS A 189 -82.75 -2.72 19.07
CA LYS A 189 -83.76 -1.64 19.14
C LYS A 189 -85.08 -1.99 18.44
N LEU A 190 -85.01 -2.71 17.31
CA LEU A 190 -86.18 -3.16 16.56
C LEU A 190 -86.86 -4.40 17.16
N SER A 191 -86.21 -5.09 18.10
CA SER A 191 -86.76 -6.30 18.72
C SER A 191 -87.96 -5.98 19.63
N PRO A 192 -88.95 -6.89 19.73
CA PRO A 192 -90.14 -6.67 20.58
C PRO A 192 -89.78 -6.35 22.05
N PRO A 193 -90.56 -5.49 22.74
CA PRO A 193 -90.29 -5.07 24.12
C PRO A 193 -90.19 -6.25 25.10
N GLU A 194 -91.08 -7.22 24.96
CA GLU A 194 -91.10 -8.46 25.75
C GLU A 194 -89.79 -9.25 25.64
N TRP A 195 -89.16 -9.25 24.45
CA TRP A 195 -87.90 -9.92 24.19
C TRP A 195 -86.69 -9.12 24.71
N GLN A 196 -86.73 -7.79 24.59
CA GLN A 196 -85.70 -6.89 25.14
C GLN A 196 -85.65 -6.97 26.68
N GLU A 197 -86.81 -6.99 27.34
CA GLU A 197 -86.94 -7.12 28.79
C GLU A 197 -86.44 -8.48 29.29
N ALA A 198 -86.77 -9.57 28.59
CA ALA A 198 -86.24 -10.90 28.90
C ALA A 198 -84.71 -10.97 28.80
N GLN A 199 -84.10 -10.29 27.82
CA GLN A 199 -82.63 -10.19 27.71
C GLN A 199 -82.00 -9.32 28.80
N ARG A 200 -82.59 -8.18 29.14
CA ARG A 200 -82.11 -7.32 30.24
C ARG A 200 -82.21 -8.03 31.59
N SER A 201 -83.28 -8.79 31.81
CA SER A 201 -83.49 -9.61 33.01
C SER A 201 -82.45 -10.75 33.12
N LYS A 202 -82.05 -11.34 31.98
CA LYS A 202 -80.98 -12.35 31.91
C LYS A 202 -79.59 -11.78 32.23
N VAL A 203 -79.28 -10.55 31.79
CA VAL A 203 -78.02 -9.86 32.12
C VAL A 203 -77.98 -9.39 33.59
N MET A 204 -79.11 -9.00 34.18
CA MET A 204 -79.19 -8.65 35.59
C MET A 204 -79.08 -9.85 36.53
N SER A 205 -79.52 -11.05 36.11
CA SER A 205 -79.31 -12.30 36.88
C SER A 205 -77.82 -12.72 36.95
N CYS A 206 -77.00 -12.36 35.94
CA CYS A 206 -75.56 -12.69 35.91
C CYS A 206 -74.63 -11.63 36.55
N LYS A 207 -75.13 -10.46 36.95
CA LYS A 207 -74.30 -9.38 37.56
C LYS A 207 -74.18 -9.44 39.09
N GLY A 208 -74.71 -10.49 39.73
CA GLY A 208 -74.62 -10.69 41.19
C GLY A 208 -73.28 -11.25 41.70
N THR A 209 -72.32 -11.59 40.84
CA THR A 209 -70.98 -12.03 41.26
C THR A 209 -69.99 -11.79 40.12
N LYS A 210 -69.04 -10.86 40.35
CA LYS A 210 -67.70 -10.73 39.72
C LYS A 210 -67.31 -9.24 39.55
N GLU A 211 -67.21 -8.54 40.67
CA GLU A 211 -66.11 -7.61 40.90
C GLU A 211 -65.25 -8.24 42.01
N ASP A 212 -63.94 -8.05 41.95
CA ASP A 212 -62.89 -8.69 42.78
C ASP A 212 -62.56 -10.16 42.49
N GLN A 213 -61.58 -10.35 41.60
CA GLN A 213 -60.35 -11.11 41.88
C GLN A 213 -59.41 -11.07 40.66
N ASN A 214 -58.66 -9.98 40.54
CA ASN A 214 -57.38 -9.96 39.83
C ASN A 214 -56.26 -9.92 40.87
N ARG A 215 -55.94 -11.09 41.45
CA ARG A 215 -54.62 -11.48 41.96
C ARG A 215 -54.73 -12.86 42.60
N GLU A 216 -53.92 -13.78 42.09
CA GLU A 216 -53.31 -14.89 42.84
C GLU A 216 -54.26 -15.95 43.43
N LEU A 217 -54.24 -17.17 42.89
CA LEU A 217 -53.58 -18.33 43.53
C LEU A 217 -53.82 -19.65 42.77
N LYS A 218 -52.76 -20.46 42.81
CA LYS A 218 -52.56 -21.77 42.20
C LYS A 218 -53.42 -22.87 42.84
N ASP A 219 -53.52 -23.97 42.10
CA ASP A 219 -53.59 -25.38 42.54
C ASP A 219 -54.43 -25.68 43.78
N THR A 220 -55.49 -26.49 43.59
CA THR A 220 -55.70 -27.82 44.22
C THR A 220 -57.21 -28.15 44.25
N ALA A 221 -57.49 -29.45 44.14
CA ALA A 221 -58.67 -30.16 44.63
C ALA A 221 -59.84 -30.39 43.65
N ILE A 222 -59.71 -31.53 42.95
CA ILE A 222 -60.76 -32.53 42.78
C ILE A 222 -61.66 -32.61 44.02
N ARG A 223 -63.00 -32.44 43.89
CA ARG A 223 -64.03 -33.32 44.50
C ARG A 223 -65.49 -32.95 44.11
N ASN A 224 -66.16 -33.94 43.50
CA ASN A 224 -67.59 -34.32 43.55
C ASN A 224 -68.72 -33.35 43.10
N GLY A 225 -69.36 -33.71 41.99
CA GLY A 225 -70.58 -34.54 42.02
C GLY A 225 -71.94 -33.92 42.40
N LYS A 226 -72.81 -33.84 41.37
CA LYS A 226 -74.28 -34.05 41.36
C LYS A 226 -75.19 -32.80 41.45
N LEU A 227 -75.84 -32.45 40.32
CA LEU A 227 -77.31 -32.46 40.14
C LEU A 227 -77.67 -32.38 38.63
N SER A 228 -78.83 -32.92 38.26
CA SER A 228 -79.39 -33.13 36.90
C SER A 228 -80.85 -32.61 36.91
N PRO A 229 -81.68 -32.61 35.84
CA PRO A 229 -81.47 -32.56 34.38
C PRO A 229 -82.28 -31.42 33.70
N ALA A 230 -81.89 -30.97 32.50
CA ALA A 230 -82.86 -30.43 31.52
C ALA A 230 -82.32 -30.48 30.09
N HIS A 231 -82.81 -31.50 29.38
CA HIS A 231 -83.08 -31.67 27.95
C HIS A 231 -82.46 -30.76 26.87
N SER A 232 -82.01 -31.48 25.83
CA SER A 232 -81.90 -31.09 24.42
C SER A 232 -80.77 -30.12 24.07
N ASP A 233 -79.54 -30.65 23.98
CA ASP A 233 -78.51 -30.33 22.96
C ASP A 233 -77.16 -31.03 23.28
N SER A 234 -77.21 -32.28 23.73
CA SER A 234 -76.05 -32.98 24.31
C SER A 234 -74.97 -33.38 23.29
N LEU A 235 -75.28 -33.44 21.98
CA LEU A 235 -74.32 -33.89 20.97
C LEU A 235 -73.48 -32.75 20.36
N SER A 236 -73.99 -31.51 20.32
CA SER A 236 -73.25 -30.34 19.82
C SER A 236 -72.26 -29.79 20.85
N SER A 237 -72.63 -29.76 22.13
CA SER A 237 -71.74 -29.31 23.21
C SER A 237 -70.56 -30.26 23.46
N LEU A 238 -70.75 -31.58 23.31
CA LEU A 238 -69.64 -32.56 23.40
C LEU A 238 -68.66 -32.41 22.23
N ASN A 239 -69.15 -32.09 21.02
CA ASN A 239 -68.31 -31.88 19.85
C ASN A 239 -67.51 -30.57 19.95
N ILE A 240 -68.12 -29.49 20.45
CA ILE A 240 -67.44 -28.21 20.70
C ILE A 240 -66.37 -28.37 21.79
N SER A 241 -66.68 -29.12 22.86
CA SER A 241 -65.69 -29.42 23.91
C SER A 241 -64.50 -30.21 23.36
N SER A 242 -64.75 -31.22 22.52
CA SER A 242 -63.70 -32.02 21.89
C SER A 242 -62.83 -31.18 20.93
N GLN A 243 -63.41 -30.28 20.15
CA GLN A 243 -62.67 -29.36 19.27
C GLN A 243 -61.81 -28.36 20.06
N VAL A 244 -62.33 -27.83 21.18
CA VAL A 244 -61.58 -26.91 22.04
C VAL A 244 -60.40 -27.64 22.70
N GLU A 245 -60.58 -28.89 23.12
CA GLU A 245 -59.51 -29.70 23.71
C GLU A 245 -58.43 -30.05 22.67
N GLU A 246 -58.81 -30.42 21.45
CA GLU A 246 -57.88 -30.70 20.35
C GLU A 246 -57.07 -29.46 19.92
N THR A 247 -57.72 -28.29 19.82
CA THR A 247 -57.02 -27.02 19.54
C THR A 247 -56.09 -26.60 20.68
N LEU A 248 -56.45 -26.88 21.93
CA LEU A 248 -55.59 -26.62 23.08
C LEU A 248 -54.36 -27.53 23.09
N GLU A 249 -54.51 -28.81 22.75
CA GLU A 249 -53.40 -29.76 22.60
C GLU A 249 -52.45 -29.34 21.46
N GLN A 250 -53.00 -28.94 20.31
CA GLN A 250 -52.23 -28.40 19.18
C GLN A 250 -51.47 -27.13 19.58
N LEU A 251 -52.11 -26.21 20.30
CA LEU A 251 -51.48 -25.00 20.83
C LEU A 251 -50.35 -25.35 21.80
N GLN A 252 -50.55 -26.28 22.72
CA GLN A 252 -49.50 -26.73 23.64
C GLN A 252 -48.31 -27.38 22.92
N GLN A 253 -48.56 -28.16 21.86
CA GLN A 253 -47.51 -28.78 21.08
C GLN A 253 -46.75 -27.74 20.23
N SER A 254 -47.44 -26.74 19.68
CA SER A 254 -46.83 -25.60 18.99
C SER A 254 -45.97 -24.74 19.94
N LEU A 255 -46.41 -24.54 21.18
CA LEU A 255 -45.66 -23.81 22.21
C LEU A 255 -44.39 -24.59 22.61
N LYS A 256 -44.50 -25.91 22.80
CA LYS A 256 -43.36 -26.79 23.12
C LYS A 256 -42.31 -26.78 22.01
N THR A 257 -42.74 -26.86 20.75
CA THR A 257 -41.83 -26.83 19.59
C THR A 257 -41.18 -25.46 19.42
N THR A 258 -41.95 -24.37 19.56
CA THR A 258 -41.43 -22.99 19.53
C THR A 258 -40.41 -22.76 20.62
N LYS A 259 -40.67 -23.21 21.86
CA LYS A 259 -39.73 -23.11 22.98
C LYS A 259 -38.42 -23.86 22.71
N LYS A 260 -38.49 -25.07 22.15
CA LYS A 260 -37.29 -25.85 21.79
C LYS A 260 -36.47 -25.18 20.69
N ASN A 261 -37.14 -24.58 19.70
CA ASN A 261 -36.46 -23.84 18.64
C ASN A 261 -35.78 -22.59 19.21
N HIS A 262 -36.46 -21.84 20.07
CA HIS A 262 -35.90 -20.66 20.73
C HIS A 262 -34.67 -21.00 21.58
N GLU A 263 -34.71 -22.11 22.33
CA GLU A 263 -33.56 -22.58 23.13
C GLU A 263 -32.36 -22.98 22.24
N LYS A 264 -32.62 -23.50 21.04
CA LYS A 264 -31.57 -23.82 20.05
C LYS A 264 -30.97 -22.53 19.48
N ASP A 265 -31.80 -21.56 19.12
CA ASP A 265 -31.36 -20.28 18.57
C ASP A 265 -30.58 -19.47 19.61
N GLU A 266 -31.00 -19.48 20.88
CA GLU A 266 -30.28 -18.84 22.00
C GLU A 266 -28.88 -19.44 22.18
N LYS A 267 -28.75 -20.78 22.11
CA LYS A 267 -27.45 -21.46 22.14
C LYS A 267 -26.59 -21.10 20.94
N GLN A 268 -27.18 -21.03 19.75
CA GLN A 268 -26.47 -20.66 18.52
C GLN A 268 -25.96 -19.21 18.57
N ILE A 269 -26.79 -18.27 19.01
CA ILE A 269 -26.43 -16.86 19.19
C ILE A 269 -25.31 -16.74 20.23
N THR A 270 -25.42 -17.45 21.36
CA THR A 270 -24.38 -17.44 22.40
C THR A 270 -23.04 -17.94 21.87
N MET A 271 -23.04 -18.99 21.04
CA MET A 271 -21.84 -19.50 20.38
C MET A 271 -21.24 -18.48 19.42
N GLN A 272 -22.05 -17.83 18.58
CA GLN A 272 -21.59 -16.78 17.67
C GLN A 272 -21.03 -15.56 18.40
N ILE A 273 -21.64 -15.16 19.52
CA ILE A 273 -21.12 -14.08 20.37
C ILE A 273 -19.73 -14.42 20.91
N ASN A 274 -19.53 -15.65 21.39
CA ASN A 274 -18.22 -16.08 21.90
C ASN A 274 -17.16 -16.14 20.80
N GLU A 275 -17.52 -16.66 19.62
CA GLU A 275 -16.63 -16.68 18.45
C GLU A 275 -16.25 -15.26 17.99
N MET A 276 -17.20 -14.32 17.97
CA MET A 276 -16.93 -12.92 17.64
C MET A 276 -16.05 -12.24 18.70
N LYS A 277 -16.26 -12.53 19.99
CA LYS A 277 -15.39 -12.02 21.07
C LYS A 277 -13.95 -12.51 20.89
N GLU A 278 -13.75 -13.79 20.58
CA GLU A 278 -12.41 -14.33 20.33
C GLU A 278 -11.74 -13.67 19.11
N ARG A 279 -12.50 -13.47 18.03
CA ARG A 279 -12.00 -12.73 16.84
C ARG A 279 -11.60 -11.30 17.17
N ILE A 280 -12.40 -10.58 17.97
CA ILE A 280 -12.09 -9.21 18.42
C ILE A 280 -10.77 -9.18 19.20
N GLU A 281 -10.59 -10.08 20.16
CA GLU A 281 -9.36 -10.09 20.97
C GLU A 281 -8.12 -10.44 20.13
N LYS A 282 -8.25 -11.34 19.16
CA LYS A 282 -7.17 -11.64 18.21
C LYS A 282 -6.80 -10.43 17.35
N GLU A 283 -7.79 -9.67 16.89
CA GLU A 283 -7.55 -8.49 16.05
C GLU A 283 -7.00 -7.32 16.88
N LYS A 284 -7.44 -7.14 18.13
CA LYS A 284 -6.82 -6.19 19.08
C LYS A 284 -5.35 -6.52 19.33
N ALA A 285 -5.01 -7.79 19.53
CA ALA A 285 -3.62 -8.22 19.72
C ALA A 285 -2.75 -7.95 18.49
N ARG A 286 -3.31 -8.12 17.27
CA ARG A 286 -2.64 -7.75 16.02
C ARG A 286 -2.44 -6.25 15.90
N GLY A 287 -3.44 -5.44 16.24
CA GLY A 287 -3.36 -3.98 16.29
C GLY A 287 -2.21 -3.52 17.19
N ALA A 288 -2.17 -3.99 18.43
CA ALA A 288 -1.10 -3.66 19.37
C ALA A 288 0.30 -4.07 18.88
N ARG A 289 0.41 -5.18 18.13
CA ARG A 289 1.69 -5.59 17.52
C ARG A 289 2.12 -4.65 16.39
N LEU A 290 1.18 -4.22 15.55
CA LEU A 290 1.43 -3.29 14.46
C LEU A 290 1.85 -1.92 14.99
N GLU A 291 1.16 -1.40 16.00
CA GLU A 291 1.50 -0.14 16.67
C GLU A 291 2.93 -0.15 17.20
N ARG A 292 3.37 -1.22 17.87
CA ARG A 292 4.76 -1.36 18.32
C ARG A 292 5.75 -1.34 17.15
N LYS A 293 5.41 -2.00 16.03
CA LYS A 293 6.28 -2.03 14.84
C LYS A 293 6.39 -0.64 14.20
N VAL A 294 5.28 0.09 14.11
CA VAL A 294 5.27 1.48 13.61
C VAL A 294 6.11 2.38 14.51
N LEU A 295 5.91 2.30 15.83
CA LEU A 295 6.67 3.09 16.80
C LEU A 295 8.19 2.85 16.68
N LEU A 296 8.59 1.58 16.54
CA LEU A 296 10.00 1.21 16.38
C LEU A 296 10.58 1.70 15.05
N HIS A 297 9.82 1.60 13.95
CA HIS A 297 10.27 2.11 12.65
C HIS A 297 10.43 3.64 12.64
N VAL A 298 9.50 4.37 13.27
CA VAL A 298 9.59 5.83 13.40
C VAL A 298 10.83 6.21 14.22
N SER A 299 11.07 5.55 15.35
CA SER A 299 12.21 5.86 16.23
C SER A 299 13.56 5.58 15.57
N LEU A 300 13.69 4.45 14.86
CA LEU A 300 14.91 4.12 14.14
C LEU A 300 15.16 5.08 12.97
N ASN A 301 14.12 5.41 12.20
CA ASN A 301 14.26 6.33 11.08
C ASN A 301 14.66 7.75 11.53
N THR A 302 14.09 8.26 12.64
CA THR A 302 14.50 9.56 13.19
C THR A 302 15.94 9.54 13.69
N GLN A 303 16.36 8.46 14.35
CA GLN A 303 17.73 8.34 14.85
C GLN A 303 18.77 8.27 13.73
N ASP A 304 18.50 7.52 12.66
CA ASP A 304 19.39 7.45 11.51
C ASP A 304 19.47 8.81 10.76
N GLN A 305 18.36 9.54 10.68
CA GLN A 305 18.33 10.89 10.10
C GLN A 305 19.12 11.91 10.94
N ASP A 306 18.99 11.87 12.26
CA ASP A 306 19.73 12.77 13.17
C ASP A 306 21.25 12.53 13.08
N VAL A 307 21.68 11.26 13.07
CA VAL A 307 23.11 10.90 12.91
C VAL A 307 23.67 11.37 11.57
N LEU A 308 22.89 11.24 10.49
CA LEU A 308 23.29 11.73 9.17
C LEU A 308 23.42 13.26 9.14
N LEU A 309 22.48 13.97 9.74
CA LEU A 309 22.48 15.43 9.82
C LEU A 309 23.65 15.96 10.64
N ASP A 310 24.02 15.27 11.73
CA ASP A 310 25.19 15.61 12.54
C ASP A 310 26.50 15.42 11.76
N ALA A 311 26.66 14.30 11.07
CA ALA A 311 27.85 14.03 10.24
C ALA A 311 27.98 15.06 9.09
N LEU A 312 26.86 15.43 8.46
CA LEU A 312 26.82 16.46 7.43
C LEU A 312 27.20 17.82 8.03
N SER A 313 26.64 18.17 9.19
CA SER A 313 26.94 19.41 9.92
C SER A 313 28.44 19.53 10.25
N GLU A 314 29.06 18.44 10.68
CA GLU A 314 30.49 18.37 10.96
C GLU A 314 31.34 18.56 9.69
N LYS A 315 30.98 17.90 8.59
CA LYS A 315 31.67 18.06 7.30
C LYS A 315 31.53 19.46 6.72
N VAL A 316 30.35 20.05 6.79
CA VAL A 316 30.13 21.45 6.40
C VAL A 316 30.98 22.38 7.25
N ALA A 317 31.11 22.11 8.56
CA ALA A 317 31.97 22.89 9.43
C ALA A 317 33.46 22.75 9.06
N GLU A 318 33.92 21.57 8.67
CA GLU A 318 35.28 21.32 8.18
C GLU A 318 35.58 22.11 6.91
N VAL A 319 34.69 22.04 5.90
CA VAL A 319 34.84 22.78 4.64
C VAL A 319 34.78 24.28 4.87
N HIS A 320 33.88 24.75 5.76
CA HIS A 320 33.80 26.15 6.11
C HIS A 320 35.11 26.66 6.72
N ARG A 321 35.73 25.90 7.64
CA ARG A 321 37.03 26.24 8.23
C ARG A 321 38.18 26.25 7.23
N SER A 322 38.15 25.40 6.21
CA SER A 322 39.21 25.36 5.20
C SER A 322 39.12 26.49 4.17
N CYS A 323 37.91 27.01 3.96
CA CYS A 323 37.63 28.03 2.95
C CYS A 323 37.61 29.47 3.50
N MET A 324 37.50 29.64 4.83
CA MET A 324 37.39 30.94 5.51
C MET A 324 38.47 31.09 6.58
N ASP A 325 39.00 32.30 6.76
CA ASP A 325 39.81 32.63 7.94
C ASP A 325 38.94 32.59 9.21
N ASP A 326 39.46 31.94 10.25
CA ASP A 326 38.81 31.46 11.48
C ASP A 326 38.21 32.58 12.37
N ARG A 327 37.29 33.39 11.83
CA ARG A 327 36.51 34.34 12.61
C ARG A 327 35.42 33.57 13.34
N MET A 328 35.62 33.43 14.65
CA MET A 328 34.79 32.71 15.62
C MET A 328 33.35 33.24 15.70
N THR A 329 32.51 32.94 14.71
CA THR A 329 31.06 33.13 14.77
C THR A 329 30.39 31.75 14.84
N LYS A 330 29.58 31.50 15.87
CA LYS A 330 28.74 30.30 15.98
C LYS A 330 27.64 30.34 14.93
N LEU A 331 27.98 29.93 13.71
CA LEU A 331 27.06 29.88 12.58
C LEU A 331 26.39 28.50 12.51
N ASN A 332 25.10 28.50 12.14
CA ASN A 332 24.38 27.28 11.84
C ASN A 332 24.88 26.66 10.51
N THR A 333 24.53 25.40 10.24
CA THR A 333 25.01 24.65 9.07
C THR A 333 24.63 25.31 7.75
N LEU A 334 23.44 25.90 7.67
CA LEU A 334 22.97 26.59 6.47
C LEU A 334 23.75 27.89 6.23
N GLU A 335 23.96 28.69 7.27
CA GLU A 335 24.77 29.91 7.21
C GLU A 335 26.21 29.61 6.79
N LYS A 336 26.79 28.50 7.26
CA LYS A 336 28.12 28.04 6.80
C LYS A 336 28.12 27.71 5.30
N LEU A 337 27.08 27.02 4.80
CA LEU A 337 26.94 26.72 3.38
C LEU A 337 26.79 27.99 2.54
N THR A 338 25.93 28.93 2.94
CA THR A 338 25.74 30.21 2.25
C THR A 338 27.04 31.01 2.17
N ASN A 339 27.87 30.97 3.23
CA ASN A 339 29.18 31.62 3.20
C ASN A 339 30.13 30.95 2.20
N ILE A 340 30.20 29.61 2.20
CA ILE A 340 31.03 28.85 1.24
C ILE A 340 30.61 29.19 -0.19
N GLU A 341 29.31 29.15 -0.48
CA GLU A 341 28.74 29.48 -1.77
C GLU A 341 29.14 30.90 -2.20
N LYS A 342 28.93 31.90 -1.34
CA LYS A 342 29.31 33.28 -1.62
C LYS A 342 30.80 33.43 -1.93
N ARG A 343 31.67 32.70 -1.23
CA ARG A 343 33.12 32.72 -1.49
C ARG A 343 33.47 32.06 -2.81
N LEU A 344 32.84 30.93 -3.12
CA LEU A 344 33.02 30.26 -4.41
C LEU A 344 32.59 31.17 -5.57
N SER A 345 31.44 31.84 -5.46
CA SER A 345 30.98 32.79 -6.48
C SER A 345 31.97 33.93 -6.71
N LEU A 346 32.52 34.52 -5.64
CA LEU A 346 33.53 35.57 -5.74
C LEU A 346 34.83 35.07 -6.41
N LEU A 347 35.27 33.85 -6.08
CA LEU A 347 36.45 33.25 -6.69
C LEU A 347 36.23 32.96 -8.18
N LEU A 348 35.07 32.42 -8.55
CA LEU A 348 34.71 32.17 -9.95
C LEU A 348 34.63 33.46 -10.76
N GLN A 349 34.00 34.51 -10.22
CA GLN A 349 33.95 35.82 -10.86
C GLN A 349 35.36 36.42 -11.03
N SER A 350 36.25 36.23 -10.04
CA SER A 350 37.64 36.66 -10.16
C SER A 350 38.39 35.90 -11.24
N LEU A 351 38.11 34.60 -11.41
CA LEU A 351 38.74 33.74 -12.41
C LEU A 351 38.31 34.12 -13.83
N GLU A 352 37.04 34.46 -14.01
CA GLU A 352 36.46 34.90 -15.28
C GLU A 352 36.99 36.28 -15.73
N SER A 353 37.36 37.13 -14.77
CA SER A 353 37.94 38.45 -15.06
C SER A 353 39.41 38.42 -15.51
N ILE A 354 40.07 37.25 -15.52
CA ILE A 354 41.49 37.12 -15.89
C ILE A 354 41.65 37.13 -17.42
N PRO A 355 42.45 38.05 -17.99
CA PRO A 355 42.72 38.08 -19.44
C PRO A 355 43.37 36.80 -19.95
N GLU A 356 42.96 36.33 -21.14
CA GLU A 356 43.36 35.05 -21.75
C GLU A 356 44.89 34.89 -21.86
N GLU A 357 45.61 35.97 -22.17
CA GLU A 357 47.07 35.97 -22.29
C GLU A 357 47.79 35.65 -20.97
N LYS A 358 47.27 36.17 -19.85
CA LYS A 358 47.80 35.86 -18.50
C LYS A 358 47.41 34.45 -18.08
N LEU A 359 46.21 34.00 -18.45
CA LEU A 359 45.73 32.65 -18.15
C LEU A 359 46.59 31.59 -18.85
N GLU A 360 46.94 31.80 -20.12
CA GLU A 360 47.80 30.91 -20.90
C GLU A 360 49.22 30.82 -20.33
N LEU A 361 49.77 31.94 -19.86
CA LEU A 361 51.07 31.97 -19.17
C LEU A 361 51.02 31.17 -17.85
N MET A 362 49.95 31.35 -17.05
CA MET A 362 49.76 30.65 -15.79
C MET A 362 49.58 29.14 -15.99
N LYS A 363 48.84 28.72 -17.03
CA LYS A 363 48.70 27.31 -17.43
C LYS A 363 50.06 26.71 -17.78
N LYS A 364 50.88 27.39 -18.60
CA LYS A 364 52.23 26.92 -18.95
C LYS A 364 53.15 26.77 -17.74
N ILE A 365 53.10 27.71 -16.79
CA ILE A 365 53.87 27.64 -15.54
C ILE A 365 53.40 26.45 -14.69
N LYS A 366 52.09 26.32 -14.45
CA LYS A 366 51.52 25.21 -13.66
C LYS A 366 51.79 23.85 -14.30
N ASP A 367 51.70 23.74 -15.62
CA ASP A 367 52.03 22.52 -16.36
C ASP A 367 53.53 22.22 -16.35
N SER A 368 54.39 23.24 -16.35
CA SER A 368 55.83 23.04 -16.14
C SER A 368 56.13 22.51 -14.74
N GLU A 369 55.49 23.07 -13.70
CA GLU A 369 55.63 22.64 -12.31
C GLU A 369 55.09 21.22 -12.09
N ARG A 370 53.93 20.89 -12.67
CA ARG A 370 53.36 19.55 -12.66
C ARG A 370 54.33 18.55 -13.30
N ARG A 371 54.90 18.88 -14.46
CA ARG A 371 55.91 18.05 -15.11
C ARG A 371 57.14 17.85 -14.23
N THR A 372 57.59 18.87 -13.50
CA THR A 372 58.71 18.76 -12.56
C THR A 372 58.39 17.88 -11.35
N ARG A 373 57.15 17.94 -10.80
CA ARG A 373 56.74 17.08 -9.67
C ARG A 373 56.61 15.60 -10.03
N TYR A 374 56.27 15.28 -11.28
CA TYR A 374 56.16 13.90 -11.79
C TYR A 374 57.40 13.42 -12.55
N CYS A 375 58.42 14.27 -12.74
CA CYS A 375 59.71 13.87 -13.27
C CYS A 375 60.52 13.18 -12.16
N VAL A 376 60.49 11.84 -12.15
CA VAL A 376 61.51 11.06 -11.44
C VAL A 376 62.87 11.39 -12.08
N PRO A 377 63.89 11.85 -11.32
CA PRO A 377 65.21 12.12 -11.90
C PRO A 377 65.78 10.85 -12.52
N GLN A 378 66.17 10.92 -13.80
CA GLN A 378 66.68 9.78 -14.58
C GLN A 378 68.00 9.19 -14.03
N TRP A 379 68.59 9.81 -13.01
CA TRP A 379 69.79 9.36 -12.29
C TRP A 379 69.52 8.23 -11.29
N LEU A 380 68.26 7.84 -11.04
CA LEU A 380 67.93 6.69 -10.19
C LEU A 380 67.80 5.36 -10.96
N ASN A 381 67.95 5.37 -12.28
CA ASN A 381 68.04 4.15 -13.10
C ASN A 381 69.52 3.84 -13.40
N VAL A 382 70.29 3.54 -12.36
CA VAL A 382 71.61 2.92 -12.52
C VAL A 382 71.39 1.39 -12.55
N PRO A 383 71.82 0.67 -13.61
CA PRO A 383 71.69 -0.78 -13.65
C PRO A 383 72.52 -1.43 -12.51
N PRO A 384 72.04 -2.55 -11.92
CA PRO A 384 72.66 -3.18 -10.75
C PRO A 384 74.14 -3.61 -10.90
N SER A 385 74.71 -3.57 -12.10
CA SER A 385 76.11 -3.93 -12.36
C SER A 385 77.14 -2.89 -11.90
N ALA A 386 76.72 -1.67 -11.53
CA ALA A 386 77.65 -0.60 -11.12
C ALA A 386 77.90 -0.52 -9.60
N HIS A 387 77.17 -1.27 -8.77
CA HIS A 387 77.38 -1.23 -7.30
C HIS A 387 78.61 -2.01 -6.81
N LEU A 388 79.19 -2.89 -7.63
CA LEU A 388 80.43 -3.60 -7.28
C LEU A 388 81.71 -2.79 -7.55
N ALA A 389 81.63 -1.65 -8.25
CA ALA A 389 82.80 -0.83 -8.55
C ALA A 389 83.14 0.19 -7.45
N ILE A 390 82.21 0.49 -6.53
CA ILE A 390 82.41 1.51 -5.48
C ILE A 390 82.98 0.91 -4.18
N GLU A 391 82.74 -0.38 -3.90
CA GLU A 391 83.37 -1.05 -2.76
C GLU A 391 84.86 -1.37 -2.97
N PHE A 392 85.33 -1.50 -4.22
CA PHE A 392 86.76 -1.71 -4.48
C PHE A 392 87.63 -0.45 -4.31
N PHE A 393 87.04 0.76 -4.32
CA PHE A 393 87.80 2.00 -4.16
C PHE A 393 87.85 2.53 -2.71
N THR A 394 87.06 1.96 -1.79
CA THR A 394 87.03 2.38 -0.38
C THR A 394 87.84 1.47 0.56
N CYS A 395 88.32 0.31 0.08
CA CYS A 395 89.19 -0.60 0.85
C CYS A 395 90.70 -0.42 0.56
N LYS A 396 91.17 0.82 0.34
CA LYS A 396 92.62 1.14 0.24
C LYS A 396 93.05 2.42 0.99
N LYS A 397 92.30 2.82 2.02
CA LYS A 397 92.68 3.89 2.97
C LYS A 397 92.29 3.53 4.40
N LYS A 398 93.03 2.57 4.97
CA LYS A 398 93.24 2.20 6.39
C LYS A 398 93.95 0.84 6.25
N THR A 399 95.27 0.79 6.15
CA THR A 399 96.27 1.15 7.15
C THR A 399 97.62 1.32 6.46
#